data_AF-A0A3C0AJ50-F1
#
_entry.id   AF-A0A3C0AJ50-F1
#
_cell.length_a   1.000
_cell.length_b   1.000
_cell.length_c   1.000
_cell.angle_alpha   90.00
_cell.angle_beta   90.00
_cell.angle_gamma   90.00
#
_symmetry.space_group_name_H-M   'P 1'
#
loop_
_entity.id
_entity.type
_entity.pdbx_description
1 polymer ?
#
loop_
_entity_poly.entity_id
_entity_poly.type
_entity_poly.pdbx_seq_one_letter_code
_entity_poly.pdbx_strand_id
1 'polypeptide(L)'
;SGAGVNPYAPELDVSGSSSGSAISTSAYLTTASVGTETSGSLISPASQNGCVSMKPSRGVVSGTGVIPLVRFQDSAGPVARNVTDAAIMLAAMDQADVDYAATLNTEALRNVSVGVLRDEILWSSAPALPLEWFSEQ
;
A
#
# COMPACT_ATOMS: atom_id res chain seq x y z
N SER A 1 22.31 3.33 10.79
CA SER A 1 20.85 3.32 10.55
C SER A 1 20.40 1.88 10.37
N GLY A 2 19.18 1.53 10.82
CA GLY A 2 18.63 0.16 10.75
C GLY A 2 17.61 -0.02 9.62
N ALA A 3 17.80 0.63 8.48
CA ALA A 3 16.90 0.50 7.34
C ALA A 3 17.00 -0.91 6.73
N GLY A 4 15.85 -1.48 6.36
CA GLY A 4 15.81 -2.74 5.62
C GLY A 4 16.46 -2.61 4.24
N VAL A 5 16.87 -3.74 3.66
CA VAL A 5 17.53 -3.80 2.34
C VAL A 5 16.55 -4.33 1.30
N ASN A 6 16.51 -3.69 0.13
CA ASN A 6 15.67 -4.16 -0.97
C ASN A 6 16.19 -5.54 -1.45
N PRO A 7 15.32 -6.56 -1.58
CA PRO A 7 15.75 -7.91 -1.91
C PRO A 7 16.28 -8.08 -3.33
N TYR A 8 16.04 -7.11 -4.23
CA TYR A 8 16.50 -7.18 -5.61
C TYR A 8 17.88 -6.56 -5.81
N ALA A 9 18.19 -5.46 -5.11
CA ALA A 9 19.54 -4.90 -5.04
C ALA A 9 19.67 -3.91 -3.87
N PRO A 10 20.80 -3.89 -3.13
CA PRO A 10 20.94 -3.11 -1.90
C PRO A 10 20.94 -1.59 -2.10
N GLU A 11 21.20 -1.10 -3.31
CA GLU A 11 21.17 0.31 -3.69
C GLU A 11 19.77 0.85 -3.99
N LEU A 12 18.78 -0.03 -4.16
CA LEU A 12 17.41 0.38 -4.46
C LEU A 12 16.69 0.86 -3.19
N ASP A 13 15.91 1.92 -3.33
CA ASP A 13 15.04 2.39 -2.27
C ASP A 13 14.00 1.30 -1.92
N VAL A 14 13.67 1.18 -0.63
CA VAL A 14 12.61 0.29 -0.15
C VAL A 14 11.30 1.05 0.11
N SER A 15 11.35 2.39 0.06
CA SER A 15 10.30 3.31 0.48
C SER A 15 9.80 3.01 1.90
N GLY A 16 8.60 3.46 2.25
CA GLY A 16 8.02 3.28 3.56
C GLY A 16 6.63 3.90 3.68
N SER A 17 5.97 3.80 4.83
CA SER A 17 6.46 3.20 6.08
C SER A 17 6.40 1.67 6.16
N SER A 18 5.59 0.98 5.33
CA SER A 18 5.45 -0.49 5.38
C SER A 18 6.60 -1.25 4.68
N SER A 19 7.83 -0.74 4.78
CA SER A 19 9.00 -1.30 4.10
C SER A 19 9.31 -2.73 4.53
N GLY A 20 9.28 -3.02 5.83
CA GLY A 20 9.50 -4.37 6.34
C GLY A 20 8.50 -5.40 5.80
N SER A 21 7.23 -5.00 5.64
CA SER A 21 6.18 -5.86 5.06
C SER A 21 6.46 -6.18 3.59
N ALA A 22 6.80 -5.16 2.79
CA ALA A 22 7.15 -5.34 1.38
C ALA A 22 8.44 -6.14 1.20
N ILE A 23 9.49 -5.83 1.96
CA ILE A 23 10.78 -6.55 1.93
C ILE A 23 10.57 -8.03 2.29
N SER A 24 9.94 -8.33 3.43
CA SER A 24 9.77 -9.71 3.91
C SER A 24 8.95 -10.58 2.94
N THR A 25 7.90 -10.00 2.36
CA THR A 25 7.05 -10.68 1.37
C THR A 25 7.82 -10.96 0.07
N SER A 26 8.55 -9.96 -0.42
CA SER A 26 9.31 -10.04 -1.67
C SER A 26 10.53 -10.95 -1.55
N ALA A 27 11.17 -10.98 -0.37
CA ALA A 27 12.31 -11.83 -0.03
C ALA A 27 11.90 -13.27 0.33
N TYR A 28 10.63 -13.65 0.17
CA TYR A 28 10.11 -14.98 0.52
C TYR A 28 10.25 -15.36 2.02
N LEU A 29 10.38 -14.37 2.90
CA LEU A 29 10.42 -14.59 4.35
C LEU A 29 9.02 -14.77 4.94
N THR A 30 8.00 -14.24 4.26
CA THR A 30 6.58 -14.42 4.58
C THR A 30 5.80 -14.81 3.33
N THR A 31 4.67 -15.50 3.50
CA THR A 31 3.74 -15.78 2.40
C THR A 31 3.00 -14.51 1.96
N ALA A 32 2.56 -13.74 2.95
CA ALA A 32 1.97 -12.42 2.82
C ALA A 32 2.20 -11.65 4.14
N SER A 33 1.97 -10.34 4.15
CA SER A 33 2.12 -9.50 5.34
C SER A 33 1.10 -8.37 5.37
N VAL A 34 0.93 -7.75 6.54
CA VAL A 34 0.06 -6.58 6.72
C VAL A 34 0.93 -5.32 6.66
N GLY A 35 0.43 -4.29 5.99
CA GLY A 35 0.94 -2.94 6.13
C GLY A 35 -0.18 -1.96 6.47
N THR A 36 0.19 -0.69 6.67
CA THR A 36 -0.77 0.40 6.86
C THR A 36 -0.46 1.54 5.91
N GLU A 37 -1.50 2.24 5.48
CA GLU A 37 -1.37 3.41 4.62
C GLU A 37 -2.22 4.57 5.11
N THR A 38 -1.56 5.72 5.24
CA THR A 38 -2.19 7.05 5.35
C THR A 38 -2.08 7.79 4.02
N SER A 39 -0.89 7.75 3.42
CA SER A 39 -0.57 8.40 2.15
C SER A 39 0.60 7.68 1.47
N GLY A 40 0.30 6.59 0.74
CA GLY A 40 1.30 5.85 -0.03
C GLY A 40 2.07 4.74 0.69
N SER A 41 1.96 4.59 2.01
CA SER A 41 2.76 3.64 2.80
C SER A 41 2.50 2.14 2.57
N LEU A 42 1.51 1.74 1.76
CA LEU A 42 1.39 0.38 1.21
C LEU A 42 1.88 0.37 -0.24
N ILE A 43 1.32 1.24 -1.09
CA ILE A 43 1.55 1.22 -2.54
C ILE A 43 2.99 1.59 -2.93
N SER A 44 3.60 2.55 -2.23
CA SER A 44 4.97 3.01 -2.50
C SER A 44 6.02 1.92 -2.19
N PRO A 45 6.06 1.32 -0.99
CA PRO A 45 6.99 0.22 -0.73
C PRO A 45 6.70 -1.02 -1.58
N ALA A 46 5.44 -1.32 -1.91
CA ALA A 46 5.14 -2.43 -2.81
C ALA A 46 5.70 -2.21 -4.23
N SER A 47 5.56 -0.99 -4.76
CA SER A 47 6.13 -0.59 -6.05
C SER A 47 7.66 -0.76 -6.06
N GLN A 48 8.34 -0.24 -5.02
CA GLN A 48 9.80 -0.29 -4.97
C GLN A 48 10.38 -1.68 -4.72
N ASN A 49 9.64 -2.55 -4.03
CA ASN A 49 10.06 -3.92 -3.73
C ASN A 49 9.40 -4.95 -4.66
N GLY A 50 8.79 -4.54 -5.78
CA GLY A 50 8.29 -5.48 -6.80
C GLY A 50 7.25 -6.49 -6.29
N CYS A 51 6.35 -6.06 -5.40
CA CYS A 51 5.25 -6.89 -4.90
C CYS A 51 3.90 -6.21 -5.08
N VAL A 52 2.82 -6.92 -4.75
CA VAL A 52 1.45 -6.42 -4.80
C VAL A 52 1.04 -5.93 -3.42
N SER A 53 0.39 -4.77 -3.36
CA SER A 53 -0.33 -4.33 -2.17
C SER A 53 -1.63 -3.64 -2.57
N MET A 54 -2.56 -3.57 -1.64
CA MET A 54 -3.82 -2.86 -1.82
C MET A 54 -4.08 -1.99 -0.59
N LYS A 55 -4.24 -0.68 -0.78
CA LYS A 55 -4.93 0.15 0.20
C LYS A 55 -6.44 -0.01 -0.02
N PRO A 56 -7.17 -0.72 0.86
CA PRO A 56 -8.61 -0.88 0.68
C PRO A 56 -9.36 0.44 0.87
N SER A 57 -10.64 0.45 0.48
CA SER A 57 -11.55 1.54 0.83
C SER A 57 -11.66 1.68 2.35
N ARG A 58 -11.79 2.90 2.83
CA ARG A 58 -11.86 3.18 4.27
C ARG A 58 -13.04 2.45 4.91
N GLY A 59 -12.78 1.74 6.00
CA GLY A 59 -13.79 0.98 6.75
C GLY A 59 -14.03 -0.44 6.24
N VAL A 60 -13.35 -0.89 5.18
CA VAL A 60 -13.33 -2.32 4.79
C VAL A 60 -12.58 -3.13 5.84
N VAL A 61 -11.39 -2.68 6.24
CA VAL A 61 -10.59 -3.29 7.30
C VAL A 61 -10.73 -2.46 8.57
N SER A 62 -10.94 -3.14 9.70
CA SER A 62 -10.99 -2.48 11.01
C SER A 62 -9.66 -1.80 11.35
N GLY A 63 -9.72 -0.56 11.83
CA GLY A 63 -8.56 0.14 12.39
C GLY A 63 -8.24 -0.25 13.84
N THR A 64 -8.98 -1.16 14.46
CA THR A 64 -8.74 -1.58 15.85
C THR A 64 -7.34 -2.15 16.02
N GLY A 65 -6.59 -1.62 16.98
CA GLY A 65 -5.21 -2.05 17.26
C GLY A 65 -4.15 -1.41 16.35
N VAL A 66 -4.55 -0.64 15.34
CA VAL A 66 -3.62 0.16 14.53
C VAL A 66 -3.32 1.46 15.26
N ILE A 67 -2.03 1.79 15.40
CA ILE A 67 -1.59 3.08 15.92
C ILE A 67 -1.93 4.16 14.88
N PRO A 68 -2.76 5.17 15.22
CA PRO A 68 -3.22 6.14 14.23
C PRO A 68 -2.15 7.18 13.90
N LEU A 69 -2.02 7.52 12.62
CA LEU A 69 -1.34 8.72 12.14
C LEU A 69 -2.38 9.79 11.78
N VAL A 70 -3.30 9.49 10.86
CA VAL A 70 -4.46 10.32 10.53
C VAL A 70 -5.70 9.41 10.48
N ARG A 71 -6.45 9.36 11.59
CA ARG A 71 -7.56 8.40 11.82
C ARG A 71 -8.57 8.25 10.66
N PHE A 72 -8.82 9.32 9.92
CA PHE A 72 -9.80 9.32 8.83
C PHE A 72 -9.19 8.97 7.46
N GLN A 73 -7.88 8.75 7.37
CA GLN A 73 -7.16 8.31 6.17
C GLN A 73 -6.52 6.94 6.34
N ASP A 74 -6.10 6.60 7.56
CA ASP A 74 -5.40 5.35 7.85
C ASP A 74 -6.23 4.12 7.43
N SER A 75 -5.57 3.17 6.76
CA SER A 75 -6.14 1.88 6.39
C SER A 75 -5.07 0.80 6.49
N ALA A 76 -5.38 -0.32 7.15
CA ALA A 76 -4.56 -1.53 7.06
C ALA A 76 -4.89 -2.27 5.76
N GLY A 77 -3.91 -2.95 5.18
CA GLY A 77 -4.10 -3.68 3.93
C GLY A 77 -3.08 -4.79 3.70
N PRO A 78 -3.36 -5.70 2.76
CA PRO A 78 -2.49 -6.81 2.44
C PRO A 78 -1.29 -6.39 1.61
N VAL A 79 -0.19 -7.10 1.81
CA VAL A 79 1.00 -7.10 0.94
C VAL A 79 1.29 -8.56 0.58
N ALA A 80 1.34 -8.86 -0.71
CA ALA A 80 1.51 -10.22 -1.24
C ALA A 80 2.36 -10.20 -2.52
N ARG A 81 2.73 -11.38 -3.04
CA ARG A 81 3.52 -11.48 -4.29
C ARG A 81 2.66 -11.46 -5.55
N ASN A 82 1.35 -11.65 -5.43
CA ASN A 82 0.42 -11.63 -6.55
C ASN A 82 -0.96 -11.11 -6.09
N VAL A 83 -1.81 -10.79 -7.06
CA VAL A 83 -3.16 -10.21 -6.82
C VAL A 83 -4.09 -11.19 -6.12
N THR A 84 -4.01 -12.49 -6.45
CA THR A 84 -4.85 -13.52 -5.83
C THR A 84 -4.61 -13.65 -4.34
N ASP A 85 -3.35 -13.73 -3.91
CA ASP A 85 -2.98 -13.80 -2.50
C ASP A 85 -3.35 -12.51 -1.75
N ALA A 86 -3.19 -11.34 -2.39
CA ALA A 86 -3.64 -10.08 -1.82
C ALA A 86 -5.17 -10.06 -1.61
N ALA A 87 -5.94 -10.60 -2.56
CA ALA A 87 -7.40 -10.69 -2.48
C ALA A 87 -7.85 -11.67 -1.37
N ILE A 88 -7.21 -12.85 -1.27
CA ILE A 88 -7.47 -13.83 -0.20
C ILE A 88 -7.18 -13.20 1.17
N MET A 89 -6.06 -12.51 1.30
CA MET A 89 -5.69 -11.86 2.55
C MET A 89 -6.65 -10.71 2.89
N LEU A 90 -7.09 -9.93 1.90
CA LEU A 90 -8.10 -8.89 2.12
C LEU A 90 -9.41 -9.48 2.60
N ALA A 91 -9.87 -10.62 2.05
CA ALA A 91 -11.07 -11.31 2.50
C ALA A 91 -11.00 -11.67 3.99
N ALA A 92 -9.83 -12.15 4.45
CA ALA A 92 -9.60 -12.47 5.86
C ALA A 92 -9.49 -11.22 6.78
N MET A 93 -9.21 -10.05 6.22
CA MET A 93 -9.09 -8.79 6.97
C MET A 93 -10.39 -7.96 6.98
N ASP A 94 -11.26 -8.20 6.01
CA ASP A 94 -12.52 -7.48 5.81
C ASP A 94 -13.50 -7.75 6.96
N GLN A 95 -14.20 -6.70 7.38
CA GLN A 95 -15.25 -6.79 8.38
C GLN A 95 -16.55 -7.41 7.84
N ALA A 96 -16.72 -7.45 6.52
CA ALA A 96 -17.92 -7.93 5.85
C ALA A 96 -17.81 -9.36 5.25
N ASP A 97 -16.67 -10.04 5.44
CA ASP A 97 -16.42 -11.42 4.95
C ASP A 97 -16.66 -11.58 3.44
N VAL A 98 -16.21 -10.59 2.64
CA VAL A 98 -16.33 -10.62 1.17
C VAL A 98 -15.25 -11.51 0.56
N ASP A 99 -15.66 -12.47 -0.28
CA ASP A 99 -14.73 -13.28 -1.07
C ASP A 99 -14.22 -12.51 -2.30
N TYR A 100 -13.19 -11.69 -2.11
CA TYR A 100 -12.56 -10.94 -3.20
C TYR A 100 -11.91 -11.85 -4.25
N ALA A 101 -11.36 -13.00 -3.85
CA ALA A 101 -10.67 -13.91 -4.75
C ALA A 101 -11.64 -14.52 -5.77
N ALA A 102 -12.85 -14.87 -5.35
CA ALA A 102 -13.90 -15.37 -6.23
C ALA A 102 -14.35 -14.35 -7.30
N THR A 103 -14.12 -13.06 -7.06
CA THR A 103 -14.49 -11.99 -8.01
C THR A 103 -13.42 -11.65 -9.04
N LEU A 104 -12.21 -12.23 -8.92
CA LEU A 104 -11.14 -11.98 -9.86
C LEU A 104 -11.49 -12.52 -11.25
N ASN A 105 -11.38 -11.66 -12.26
CA ASN A 105 -11.70 -11.98 -13.63
C ASN A 105 -10.67 -11.33 -14.56
N THR A 106 -10.01 -12.12 -15.41
CA THR A 106 -9.02 -11.63 -16.38
C THR A 106 -9.65 -10.70 -17.43
N GLU A 107 -10.97 -10.76 -17.59
CA GLU A 107 -11.75 -9.96 -18.50
C GLU A 107 -12.46 -8.78 -17.83
N ALA A 108 -12.18 -8.51 -16.54
CA ALA A 108 -12.82 -7.44 -15.77
C ALA A 108 -12.67 -6.05 -16.40
N LEU A 109 -11.64 -5.84 -17.22
CA LEU A 109 -11.37 -4.57 -17.89
C LEU A 109 -11.91 -4.49 -19.33
N ARG A 110 -12.57 -5.54 -19.85
CA ARG A 110 -13.16 -5.47 -21.20
C ARG A 110 -14.20 -4.35 -21.25
N ASN A 111 -14.05 -3.45 -22.24
CA ASN A 111 -14.91 -2.29 -22.44
C ASN A 111 -14.96 -1.31 -21.26
N VAL A 112 -13.96 -1.34 -20.37
CA VAL A 112 -13.79 -0.36 -19.30
C VAL A 112 -12.92 0.78 -19.81
N SER A 113 -13.43 2.01 -19.73
CA SER A 113 -12.64 3.22 -20.00
C SER A 113 -11.66 3.46 -18.85
N VAL A 114 -10.36 3.49 -19.14
CA VAL A 114 -9.32 3.80 -18.15
C VAL A 114 -8.91 5.27 -18.30
N GLY A 115 -9.10 6.05 -17.24
CA GLY A 115 -8.62 7.43 -17.18
C GLY A 115 -7.14 7.48 -16.82
N VAL A 116 -6.32 8.13 -17.65
CA VAL A 116 -4.93 8.44 -17.33
C VAL A 116 -4.86 9.91 -16.92
N LEU A 117 -4.37 10.18 -15.70
CA LEU A 117 -4.19 11.54 -15.22
C LEU A 117 -3.12 12.23 -16.08
N ARG A 118 -3.40 13.47 -16.48
CA ARG A 118 -2.46 14.30 -17.23
C ARG A 118 -1.30 14.73 -16.33
N ASP A 119 -0.12 14.93 -16.91
CA ASP A 119 1.08 15.35 -16.18
C ASP A 119 0.88 16.62 -15.35
N GLU A 120 0.06 17.54 -15.86
CA GLU A 120 -0.34 18.78 -15.16
C GLU A 120 -1.04 18.52 -13.81
N ILE A 121 -1.73 17.40 -13.65
CA ILE A 121 -2.37 17.00 -12.39
C ILE A 121 -1.38 16.26 -11.49
N LEU A 122 -0.44 15.54 -12.09
CA LEU A 122 0.37 14.55 -11.39
C LEU A 122 1.47 15.14 -10.51
N TRP A 123 1.92 16.39 -10.69
CA TRP A 123 2.70 17.14 -9.69
C TRP A 123 3.01 18.58 -10.16
N SER A 124 2.02 19.36 -10.63
CA SER A 124 2.29 20.78 -10.94
C SER A 124 2.38 21.60 -9.64
N SER A 125 3.62 21.85 -9.20
CA SER A 125 4.01 22.85 -8.18
C SER A 125 3.18 22.87 -6.90
N ALA A 126 3.49 22.00 -5.94
CA ALA A 126 3.21 22.35 -4.55
C ALA A 126 3.95 23.66 -4.25
N PRO A 127 3.29 24.74 -3.77
CA PRO A 127 4.01 25.87 -3.24
C PRO A 127 4.91 25.35 -2.11
N ALA A 128 6.14 25.82 -2.03
CA ALA A 128 7.03 25.49 -0.91
C ALA A 128 6.26 25.75 0.38
N LEU A 129 5.99 24.71 1.15
CA LEU A 129 5.40 24.89 2.48
C LEU A 129 6.38 25.76 3.28
N PRO A 130 5.92 26.85 3.92
CA PRO A 130 6.78 27.61 4.80
C PRO A 130 7.36 26.67 5.85
N LEU A 131 8.69 26.68 6.01
CA LEU A 131 9.44 25.91 7.01
C LEU A 131 8.95 26.14 8.46
N GLU A 132 8.09 27.14 8.68
CA GLU A 132 7.55 27.56 9.97
C GLU A 132 6.50 26.59 10.56
N TRP A 133 5.94 25.66 9.78
CA TRP A 133 4.95 24.70 10.29
C TRP A 133 5.56 23.56 11.12
N PHE A 134 6.89 23.44 11.14
CA PHE A 134 7.61 22.39 11.88
C PHE A 134 8.40 22.92 13.10
N SER A 135 8.28 24.21 13.44
CA SER A 135 9.02 24.81 14.56
C SER A 135 8.26 24.89 15.89
N GLU A 136 7.04 24.36 15.97
CA GLU A 136 6.28 24.31 17.24
C GLU A 136 5.64 22.93 17.48
N GLN A 137 6.49 21.93 17.80
CA GLN A 137 6.20 20.81 18.71
C GLN A 137 7.50 20.42 19.43
#